data_AF-A0A8R7JU03-F1
#
_entry.id   AF-A0A8R7JU03-F1
#
_cell.length_a   1.000
_cell.length_b   1.000
_cell.length_c   1.000
_cell.angle_alpha   90.00
_cell.angle_beta   90.00
_cell.angle_gamma   90.00
#
_symmetry.space_group_name_H-M   'P 1'
#
loop_
_entity.id
_entity.type
_entity.pdbx_description
1 polymer ?
#
loop_
_entity_poly.entity_id
_entity_poly.type
_entity_poly.pdbx_seq_one_letter_code
_entity_poly.pdbx_strand_id
1 'polypeptide(L)'
;MEWPVPKESKIWLRGVSMLPSRPYAHKGLIVKPAGLRALVVDGEDIKVPRQPSSIIGCLCRHYYPGLVPIGDGEEEPAWSWEHWKRAPDTKDKWGRVYGSAAERVVNDFWDFFTCAEGMKDEANEVVEAISKKIVQDMPYEARVDAVVKYFAHERKMLL
;
A
#
# COMPACT_ATOMS: atom_id res chain seq x y z
N MET A 1 -10.47 -33.57 22.75
CA MET A 1 -9.25 -32.99 23.36
C MET A 1 -9.37 -31.49 23.12
N GLU A 2 -9.94 -30.78 24.09
CA GLU A 2 -10.11 -29.33 24.02
C GLU A 2 -8.80 -28.68 24.46
N TRP A 3 -8.22 -27.88 23.56
CA TRP A 3 -6.95 -27.22 23.78
C TRP A 3 -7.15 -26.01 24.70
N PRO A 4 -6.31 -25.83 25.73
CA PRO A 4 -6.43 -24.68 26.62
C PRO A 4 -6.12 -23.39 25.86
N VAL A 5 -7.06 -22.44 25.89
CA VAL A 5 -6.88 -21.10 25.32
C VAL A 5 -5.84 -20.35 26.16
N PRO A 6 -4.69 -19.94 25.61
CA PRO A 6 -3.67 -19.23 26.36
C PRO A 6 -4.23 -17.91 26.91
N LYS A 7 -4.00 -17.63 28.20
CA LYS A 7 -4.35 -16.34 28.83
C LYS A 7 -3.70 -15.21 28.05
N GLU A 8 -4.50 -14.23 27.66
CA GLU A 8 -4.09 -13.08 26.86
C GLU A 8 -2.92 -12.32 27.49
N SER A 9 -1.70 -12.66 27.06
CA SER A 9 -0.57 -11.73 27.15
C SER A 9 -0.84 -10.64 26.13
N LYS A 10 -0.84 -9.37 26.53
CA LYS A 10 -0.95 -8.22 25.63
C LYS A 10 0.23 -8.23 24.65
N ILE A 11 0.08 -8.97 23.56
CA ILE A 11 1.03 -8.97 22.46
C ILE A 11 0.68 -7.76 21.62
N TRP A 12 1.61 -6.82 21.54
CA TRP A 12 1.54 -5.73 20.58
C TRP A 12 1.75 -6.29 19.17
N LEU A 13 0.72 -6.94 18.63
CA LEU A 13 0.61 -7.16 17.19
C LEU A 13 0.40 -5.76 16.61
N ARG A 14 1.49 -5.09 16.20
CA ARG A 14 1.36 -3.89 15.38
C ARG A 14 0.62 -4.34 14.12
N GLY A 15 -0.69 -4.08 14.06
CA GLY A 15 -1.51 -4.41 12.91
C GLY A 15 -0.89 -3.82 11.66
N VAL A 16 -1.12 -4.45 10.51
CA VAL A 16 -0.62 -3.97 9.22
C VAL A 16 -1.01 -2.49 9.06
N SER A 17 -0.05 -1.65 8.63
CA SER A 17 -0.30 -0.23 8.42
C SER A 17 -1.49 -0.01 7.49
N MET A 18 -2.60 0.47 8.06
CA MET A 18 -3.84 0.72 7.33
C MET A 18 -3.85 2.13 6.72
N LEU A 19 -4.68 2.33 5.69
CA LEU A 19 -4.95 3.67 5.17
C LEU A 19 -5.48 4.59 6.29
N PRO A 20 -5.07 5.86 6.35
CA PRO A 20 -5.66 6.82 7.27
C PRO A 20 -7.18 6.90 7.11
N SER A 21 -7.91 7.04 8.22
CA SER A 21 -9.36 7.26 8.19
C SER A 21 -9.70 8.66 7.69
N ARG A 22 -10.85 8.81 7.03
CA ARG A 22 -11.40 10.14 6.69
C ARG A 22 -11.93 10.83 7.96
N PRO A 23 -11.83 12.18 8.07
CA PRO A 23 -11.20 13.10 7.12
C PRO A 23 -9.67 12.94 7.09
N TYR A 24 -9.08 13.00 5.90
CA TYR A 24 -7.64 12.80 5.75
C TYR A 24 -6.88 14.01 6.29
N ALA A 25 -6.08 13.81 7.35
CA ALA A 25 -5.24 14.84 7.95
C ALA A 25 -4.17 15.39 6.98
N HIS A 26 -3.89 14.67 5.89
CA HIS A 26 -2.96 15.04 4.84
C HIS A 26 -3.52 16.08 3.87
N LYS A 27 -4.85 16.23 3.81
CA LYS A 27 -5.51 17.05 2.79
C LYS A 27 -5.06 18.50 2.91
N GLY A 28 -4.59 19.06 1.79
CA GLY A 28 -4.06 20.42 1.71
C GLY A 28 -2.54 20.50 1.83
N LEU A 29 -1.85 19.42 2.21
CA LEU A 29 -0.39 19.37 2.13
C LEU A 29 0.03 19.27 0.66
N ILE A 30 0.86 20.22 0.23
CA ILE A 30 1.40 20.26 -1.13
C ILE A 30 2.57 19.27 -1.21
N VAL A 31 2.59 18.44 -2.25
CA VAL A 31 3.70 17.52 -2.54
C VAL A 31 4.28 17.80 -3.92
N LYS A 32 5.60 17.63 -4.03
CA LYS A 32 6.32 17.76 -5.30
C LYS A 32 7.31 16.60 -5.50
N PRO A 33 7.62 16.25 -6.76
CA PRO A 33 8.71 15.34 -7.09
C PRO A 33 10.04 15.82 -6.50
N ALA A 34 10.83 14.88 -5.99
CA ALA A 34 12.21 15.08 -5.58
C ALA A 34 13.07 13.98 -6.24
N GLY A 35 13.38 14.18 -7.51
CA GLY A 35 14.01 13.15 -8.35
C GLY A 35 13.05 12.00 -8.69
N LEU A 36 13.61 10.90 -9.20
CA LEU A 36 12.83 9.87 -9.90
C LEU A 36 11.97 8.97 -9.00
N ARG A 37 12.20 8.96 -7.68
CA ARG A 37 11.58 7.97 -6.76
C ARG A 37 11.20 8.54 -5.40
N ALA A 38 11.06 9.85 -5.28
CA ALA A 38 10.63 10.47 -4.03
C ALA A 38 9.65 11.60 -4.27
N LEU A 39 8.65 11.67 -3.38
CA LEU A 39 7.73 12.80 -3.26
C LEU A 39 7.99 13.42 -1.89
N VAL A 40 8.19 14.74 -1.87
CA VAL A 40 8.41 15.51 -0.64
C VAL A 40 7.25 16.48 -0.45
N VAL A 41 6.88 16.70 0.81
CA VAL A 41 5.93 17.76 1.16
C VAL A 41 6.65 19.10 1.05
N ASP A 42 6.02 20.06 0.39
CA ASP A 42 6.56 21.40 0.19
C ASP A 42 6.31 22.26 1.43
N GLY A 43 7.38 22.86 1.96
CA GLY A 43 7.38 23.64 3.20
C GLY A 43 8.33 23.09 4.26
N GLU A 44 9.12 23.99 4.87
CA GLU A 44 10.02 23.65 5.97
C GLU A 44 9.22 23.37 7.25
N ASP A 45 9.70 22.43 8.06
CA ASP A 45 9.14 22.07 9.37
C ASP A 45 7.66 21.62 9.42
N ILE A 46 7.06 21.30 8.26
CA ILE A 46 5.72 20.71 8.23
C ILE A 46 5.76 19.29 8.80
N LYS A 47 5.09 19.09 9.93
CA LYS A 47 4.90 17.76 10.51
C LYS A 47 3.90 16.95 9.67
N VAL A 48 4.43 16.09 8.81
CA VAL A 48 3.63 15.20 7.96
C VAL A 48 3.08 14.02 8.80
N PRO A 49 1.74 13.80 8.86
CA PRO A 49 1.18 12.68 9.63
C PRO A 49 1.64 11.31 9.12
N ARG A 50 1.84 11.19 7.80
CA ARG A 50 2.45 10.01 7.17
C ARG A 50 3.11 10.41 5.86
N GLN A 51 4.31 9.90 5.62
CA GLN A 51 5.08 10.22 4.41
C GLN A 51 4.33 9.76 3.13
N PRO A 52 4.47 10.47 1.99
CA PRO A 52 3.82 10.10 0.73
C PRO A 52 4.05 8.63 0.33
N SER A 53 5.29 8.15 0.39
CA SER A 53 5.64 6.75 0.09
C SER A 53 4.94 5.74 1.02
N SER A 54 4.70 6.11 2.28
CA SER A 54 3.96 5.28 3.23
C SER A 54 2.48 5.20 2.90
N ILE A 55 1.88 6.28 2.37
CA ILE A 55 0.49 6.27 1.87
C ILE A 55 0.41 5.41 0.62
N ILE A 56 1.32 5.57 -0.34
CA ILE A 56 1.40 4.72 -1.55
C ILE A 56 1.46 3.25 -1.16
N GLY A 57 2.34 2.88 -0.21
CA GLY A 57 2.40 1.49 0.24
C GLY A 57 1.11 0.98 0.91
N CYS A 58 0.35 1.85 1.58
CA CYS A 58 -0.96 1.47 2.10
C CYS A 58 -1.99 1.27 0.98
N LEU A 59 -1.98 2.10 -0.06
CA LEU A 59 -2.83 1.93 -1.24
C LEU A 59 -2.51 0.63 -1.97
N CYS A 60 -1.21 0.33 -2.19
CA CYS A 60 -0.78 -0.93 -2.81
C CYS A 60 -1.16 -2.18 -2.00
N ARG A 61 -1.25 -2.10 -0.67
CA ARG A 61 -1.76 -3.23 0.13
C ARG A 61 -3.27 -3.30 0.13
N HIS A 62 -3.94 -2.15 0.15
CA HIS A 62 -5.40 -2.06 0.21
C HIS A 62 -6.06 -2.52 -1.09
N TYR A 63 -5.48 -2.15 -2.23
CA TYR A 63 -5.97 -2.48 -3.57
C TYR A 63 -5.24 -3.65 -4.21
N TYR A 64 -4.61 -4.53 -3.40
CA TYR A 64 -3.92 -5.69 -3.95
C TYR A 64 -4.88 -6.52 -4.82
N PRO A 65 -4.60 -6.71 -6.12
CA PRO A 65 -5.55 -7.36 -7.02
C PRO A 65 -5.80 -8.84 -6.74
N GLY A 66 -4.94 -9.49 -5.95
CA GLY A 66 -5.00 -10.94 -5.75
C GLY A 66 -4.39 -11.68 -6.93
N LEU A 67 -5.12 -12.68 -7.42
CA LEU A 67 -4.77 -13.48 -8.59
C LEU A 67 -5.19 -12.74 -9.87
N VAL A 68 -4.29 -12.73 -10.85
CA VAL A 68 -4.45 -12.05 -12.14
C VAL A 68 -4.25 -13.08 -13.25
N PRO A 69 -5.15 -13.15 -14.24
CA PRO A 69 -4.99 -14.08 -15.36
C PRO A 69 -3.78 -13.68 -16.23
N ILE A 70 -2.93 -14.65 -16.54
CA ILE A 70 -1.73 -14.44 -17.38
C ILE A 70 -1.88 -14.98 -18.82
N GLY A 71 -2.96 -15.71 -19.09
CA GLY A 71 -3.22 -16.40 -20.36
C GLY A 71 -3.51 -17.88 -20.12
N ASP A 72 -4.12 -18.55 -21.10
CA ASP A 72 -4.36 -20.01 -21.10
C ASP A 72 -5.11 -20.60 -19.88
N GLY A 73 -5.85 -19.75 -19.15
CA GLY A 73 -6.58 -20.15 -17.94
C GLY A 73 -5.73 -20.19 -16.66
N GLU A 74 -4.45 -19.82 -16.76
CA GLU A 74 -3.54 -19.72 -15.63
C GLU A 74 -3.69 -18.36 -14.92
N GLU A 75 -3.62 -18.40 -13.59
CA GLU A 75 -3.65 -17.22 -12.75
C GLU A 75 -2.38 -17.14 -11.91
N GLU A 76 -1.81 -15.95 -11.80
CA GLU A 76 -0.69 -15.68 -10.91
C GLU A 76 -1.03 -14.55 -9.94
N PRO A 77 -0.48 -14.57 -8.72
CA PRO A 77 -0.58 -13.41 -7.85
C PRO A 77 0.03 -12.16 -8.53
N ALA A 78 -0.49 -10.98 -8.17
CA ALA A 78 -0.05 -9.70 -8.74
C ALA A 78 1.36 -9.29 -8.26
N TRP A 79 2.40 -10.01 -8.70
CA TRP A 79 3.80 -9.82 -8.32
C TRP A 79 4.50 -8.62 -8.98
N SER A 80 3.93 -8.11 -10.08
CA SER A 80 4.54 -7.04 -10.86
C SER A 80 3.57 -5.89 -11.06
N TRP A 81 4.10 -4.68 -11.26
CA TRP A 81 3.28 -3.53 -11.61
C TRP A 81 2.53 -3.70 -12.93
N GLU A 82 3.03 -4.53 -13.85
CA GLU A 82 2.33 -4.85 -15.09
C GLU A 82 1.09 -5.72 -14.85
N HIS A 83 1.10 -6.59 -13.82
CA HIS A 83 -0.12 -7.30 -13.39
C HIS A 83 -1.16 -6.30 -12.89
N TRP A 84 -0.73 -5.27 -12.15
CA TRP A 84 -1.61 -4.22 -11.64
C TRP A 84 -2.24 -3.35 -12.75
N LYS A 85 -1.49 -3.08 -13.83
CA LYS A 85 -2.02 -2.37 -15.01
C LYS A 85 -3.06 -3.18 -15.77
N ARG A 86 -2.93 -4.50 -15.78
CA ARG A 86 -3.88 -5.42 -16.45
C ARG A 86 -5.09 -5.76 -15.58
N ALA A 87 -4.93 -5.74 -14.26
CA ALA A 87 -5.99 -6.07 -13.33
C ALA A 87 -7.08 -4.97 -13.36
N PRO A 88 -8.33 -5.32 -13.70
CA PRO A 88 -9.43 -4.36 -13.69
C PRO A 88 -9.67 -3.84 -12.27
N ASP A 89 -10.02 -2.55 -12.16
CA ASP A 89 -10.42 -2.00 -10.87
C ASP A 89 -11.82 -2.52 -10.45
N THR A 90 -12.11 -2.43 -9.16
CA THR A 90 -13.43 -2.76 -8.62
C THR A 90 -14.07 -1.52 -8.02
N LYS A 91 -15.40 -1.43 -8.16
CA LYS A 91 -16.15 -0.29 -7.66
C LYS A 91 -15.99 -0.16 -6.15
N ASP A 92 -15.55 1.02 -5.69
CA ASP A 92 -15.44 1.28 -4.26
C ASP A 92 -16.79 1.66 -3.62
N LYS A 93 -16.79 1.78 -2.29
CA LYS A 93 -17.97 2.15 -1.50
C LYS A 93 -18.55 3.53 -1.81
N TRP A 94 -17.82 4.39 -2.53
CA TRP A 94 -18.29 5.70 -3.00
C TRP A 94 -18.64 5.69 -4.50
N GLY A 95 -18.56 4.52 -5.13
CA GLY A 95 -18.90 4.32 -6.52
C GLY A 95 -17.82 4.72 -7.53
N ARG A 96 -16.59 5.04 -7.08
CA ARG A 96 -15.47 5.29 -8.00
C ARG A 96 -14.97 3.98 -8.58
N VAL A 97 -14.62 4.02 -9.86
CA VAL A 97 -14.00 2.92 -10.61
C VAL A 97 -13.04 3.52 -11.64
N TYR A 98 -11.88 2.91 -11.78
CA TYR A 98 -10.85 3.29 -12.75
C TYR A 98 -10.63 2.16 -13.77
N GLY A 99 -9.74 2.36 -14.74
CA GLY A 99 -9.44 1.34 -15.75
C GLY A 99 -8.69 0.15 -15.16
N SER A 100 -7.85 0.37 -14.15
CA SER A 100 -7.02 -0.66 -13.53
C SER A 100 -6.72 -0.40 -12.06
N ALA A 101 -6.26 -1.44 -11.36
CA ALA A 101 -5.77 -1.31 -9.99
C ALA A 101 -4.54 -0.37 -9.89
N ALA A 102 -3.71 -0.29 -10.94
CA ALA A 102 -2.61 0.68 -11.01
C ALA A 102 -3.13 2.13 -11.04
N GLU A 103 -4.11 2.40 -11.90
CA GLU A 103 -4.77 3.72 -11.97
C GLU A 103 -5.45 4.08 -10.66
N ARG A 104 -6.08 3.11 -9.99
CA ARG A 104 -6.68 3.28 -8.66
C ARG A 104 -5.70 3.86 -7.66
N VAL A 105 -4.51 3.27 -7.56
CA VAL A 105 -3.46 3.70 -6.62
C VAL A 105 -3.01 5.13 -6.91
N VAL A 106 -2.75 5.46 -8.18
CA VAL A 106 -2.28 6.81 -8.56
C VAL A 106 -3.36 7.85 -8.29
N ASN A 107 -4.61 7.58 -8.66
CA ASN A 107 -5.70 8.52 -8.47
C ASN A 107 -6.05 8.73 -6.98
N ASP A 108 -6.14 7.65 -6.20
CA ASP A 108 -6.51 7.76 -4.78
C ASP A 108 -5.40 8.33 -3.91
N PHE A 109 -4.14 8.26 -4.35
CA PHE A 109 -3.05 8.97 -3.68
C PHE A 109 -3.36 10.48 -3.57
N TRP A 110 -3.99 11.05 -4.59
CA TRP A 110 -4.34 12.46 -4.64
C TRP A 110 -5.58 12.85 -3.81
N ASP A 111 -6.27 11.89 -3.21
CA ASP A 111 -7.23 12.21 -2.15
C ASP A 111 -6.53 12.70 -0.87
N PHE A 112 -5.27 12.29 -0.67
CA PHE A 112 -4.48 12.61 0.53
C PHE A 112 -3.69 13.90 0.38
N PHE A 113 -3.14 14.20 -0.80
CA PHE A 113 -2.23 15.32 -1.00
C PHE A 113 -2.64 16.20 -2.17
N THR A 114 -2.17 17.45 -2.17
CA THR A 114 -2.29 18.36 -3.31
C THR A 114 -0.97 18.34 -4.08
N CYS A 115 -1.00 18.22 -5.41
CA CYS A 115 0.22 18.34 -6.21
C CYS A 115 0.66 19.79 -6.30
N ALA A 116 1.96 20.04 -6.27
CA ALA A 116 2.52 21.33 -6.69
C ALA A 116 2.09 21.67 -8.13
N GLU A 117 1.86 22.96 -8.37
CA GLU A 117 1.35 23.46 -9.64
C GLU A 117 2.30 23.10 -10.80
N GLY A 118 1.73 22.65 -11.92
CA GLY A 118 2.50 22.27 -13.12
C GLY A 118 3.29 20.96 -13.02
N MET A 119 3.30 20.27 -11.87
CA MET A 119 4.12 19.07 -11.65
C MET A 119 3.33 17.76 -11.65
N LYS A 120 2.05 17.78 -12.05
CA LYS A 120 1.15 16.63 -11.87
C LYS A 120 1.59 15.39 -12.64
N ASP A 121 2.02 15.56 -13.88
CA ASP A 121 2.41 14.45 -14.74
C ASP A 121 3.69 13.78 -14.23
N GLU A 122 4.73 14.58 -13.95
CA GLU A 122 5.96 14.09 -13.32
C GLU A 122 5.67 13.44 -11.96
N ALA A 123 4.80 14.02 -11.15
CA ALA A 123 4.43 13.43 -9.86
C ALA A 123 3.70 12.09 -10.02
N ASN A 124 2.83 11.94 -11.03
CA ASN A 124 2.19 10.67 -11.32
C ASN A 124 3.22 9.60 -11.71
N GLU A 125 4.21 9.95 -12.54
CA GLU A 125 5.32 9.04 -12.88
C GLU A 125 6.12 8.61 -11.65
N VAL A 126 6.37 9.54 -10.72
CA VAL A 126 7.05 9.22 -9.46
C VAL A 126 6.20 8.36 -8.52
N VAL A 127 4.89 8.62 -8.41
CA VAL A 127 3.96 7.75 -7.68
C VAL A 127 4.01 6.34 -8.25
N GLU A 128 4.00 6.21 -9.57
CA GLU A 128 4.10 4.93 -10.27
C GLU A 128 5.44 4.23 -9.99
N ALA A 129 6.56 4.96 -10.07
CA ALA A 129 7.90 4.43 -9.82
C ALA A 129 8.09 3.93 -8.38
N ILE A 130 7.49 4.62 -7.39
CA ILE A 130 7.44 4.19 -5.99
C ILE A 130 6.56 2.96 -5.84
N SER A 131 5.37 2.97 -6.44
CA SER A 131 4.42 1.85 -6.39
C SER A 131 5.03 0.57 -6.96
N LYS A 132 5.72 0.68 -8.12
CA LYS A 132 6.44 -0.43 -8.75
C LYS A 132 7.48 -1.03 -7.81
N LYS A 133 8.25 -0.20 -7.09
CA LYS A 133 9.23 -0.69 -6.11
C LYS A 133 8.55 -1.44 -4.96
N ILE A 134 7.49 -0.86 -4.40
CA ILE A 134 6.75 -1.45 -3.29
C ILE A 134 6.13 -2.80 -3.70
N VAL A 135 5.51 -2.87 -4.87
CA VAL A 135 4.90 -4.11 -5.38
C VAL A 135 5.94 -5.21 -5.58
N GLN A 136 7.12 -4.87 -6.10
CA GLN A 136 8.23 -5.83 -6.24
C GLN A 136 8.73 -6.37 -4.89
N ASP A 137 8.71 -5.54 -3.84
CA ASP A 137 9.21 -5.92 -2.50
C ASP A 137 8.14 -6.64 -1.66
N MET A 138 6.85 -6.43 -1.94
CA MET A 138 5.74 -7.01 -1.16
C MET A 138 5.82 -8.52 -0.92
N PRO A 139 6.21 -9.38 -1.87
CA PRO A 139 6.29 -10.83 -1.65
C PRO A 139 7.39 -11.19 -0.65
N TYR A 140 8.52 -10.50 -0.72
CA TYR A 140 9.62 -10.67 0.22
C TYR A 140 9.17 -10.27 1.63
N GLU A 141 8.53 -9.11 1.77
CA GLU A 141 8.01 -8.62 3.05
C GLU A 141 6.95 -9.57 3.65
N ALA A 142 6.03 -10.08 2.82
CA ALA A 142 5.02 -11.03 3.24
C ALA A 142 5.64 -12.35 3.75
N ARG A 143 6.70 -12.83 3.09
CA ARG A 143 7.43 -14.02 3.54
C ARG A 143 8.14 -13.78 4.86
N VAL A 144 8.80 -12.64 5.03
CA VAL A 144 9.46 -12.27 6.29
C VAL A 144 8.43 -12.22 7.43
N ASP A 145 7.28 -11.57 7.21
CA ASP A 145 6.20 -11.48 8.19
C ASP A 145 5.62 -12.86 8.53
N ALA A 146 5.43 -13.74 7.55
CA ALA A 146 4.98 -15.11 7.77
C ALA A 146 5.95 -15.91 8.66
N VAL A 147 7.27 -15.81 8.39
CA VAL A 147 8.30 -16.47 9.19
C VAL A 147 8.32 -15.94 10.62
N VAL A 148 8.26 -14.62 10.80
CA VAL A 148 8.20 -13.98 12.12
C VAL A 148 6.98 -14.45 12.89
N LYS A 149 5.81 -14.49 12.25
CA LYS A 149 4.55 -14.98 12.86
C LYS A 149 4.63 -16.44 13.25
N TYR A 150 5.21 -17.29 12.40
CA TYR A 150 5.42 -18.71 12.68
C TYR A 150 6.26 -18.90 13.94
N PHE A 151 7.46 -18.30 14.01
CA PHE A 151 8.31 -18.44 15.19
C PHE A 151 7.74 -17.76 16.45
N ALA A 152 7.01 -16.65 16.30
CA ALA A 152 6.30 -16.04 17.41
C ALA A 152 5.15 -16.93 17.94
N HIS A 153 4.56 -17.76 17.09
CA HIS A 153 3.56 -18.75 17.49
C HIS A 153 4.21 -19.97 18.15
N GLU A 154 5.21 -20.58 17.51
CA GLU A 154 5.95 -21.73 18.06
C GLU A 154 6.58 -21.42 19.43
N ARG A 155 7.17 -20.23 19.59
CA ARG A 155 7.75 -19.81 20.87
C ARG A 155 6.71 -19.64 21.99
N LYS A 156 5.43 -19.42 21.67
CA LYS A 156 4.33 -19.42 22.66
C LYS A 156 3.85 -20.83 23.01
N MET A 157 4.10 -21.82 22.15
CA MET A 157 3.73 -23.21 22.40
C MET A 157 4.76 -23.92 23.31
N LEU A 158 5.99 -23.41 23.37
CA LEU A 158 7.11 -23.99 24.11
C LEU A 158 7.38 -23.33 25.48
N LEU A 159 6.63 -22.30 25.87
CA LEU A 159 6.72 -21.58 27.16
C LEU A 159 5.36 -21.58 27.86
#